data_AF-A0A1Y4QW16-F1
#
_entry.id   AF-A0A1Y4QW16-F1
#
_cell.length_a   1.000
_cell.length_b   1.000
_cell.length_c   1.000
_cell.angle_alpha   90.00
_cell.angle_beta   90.00
_cell.angle_gamma   90.00
#
_symmetry.space_group_name_H-M   'P 1'
#
loop_
_entity.id
_entity.type
_entity.pdbx_description
1 polymer ?
#
loop_
_entity_poly.entity_id
_entity_poly.type
_entity_poly.pdbx_seq_one_letter_code
_entity_poly.pdbx_strand_id
1 'polypeptide(L)'
;ECAKTLTNWKQEILNSFHWYDGRRLSNGPIEGKNNYIKKIISNANGLSNFKRARNKFIYSQNQYEKYLINENKESIKRIGNYRGKYKKRK
;
A
#
# COMPACT_ATOMS: atom_id res chain seq x y z
N GLU A 1 21.38 19.21 -12.71
CA GLU A 1 20.25 18.88 -11.82
C GLU A 1 20.65 18.05 -10.60
N CYS A 2 21.43 16.97 -10.74
CA CYS A 2 21.87 16.12 -9.62
C CYS A 2 22.54 16.87 -8.45
N ALA A 3 23.33 17.91 -8.74
CA ALA A 3 23.96 18.73 -7.69
C ALA A 3 22.93 19.45 -6.81
N LYS A 4 21.80 19.91 -7.36
CA LYS A 4 20.74 20.54 -6.58
C LYS A 4 20.09 19.54 -5.63
N THR A 5 19.85 18.31 -6.08
CA THR A 5 19.29 17.24 -5.25
C THR A 5 20.19 16.92 -4.06
N LEU A 6 21.49 16.74 -4.29
CA LEU A 6 22.44 16.47 -3.20
C LEU A 6 22.52 17.62 -2.19
N THR A 7 22.43 18.85 -2.67
CA THR A 7 22.45 20.04 -1.80
C THR A 7 21.17 20.15 -0.97
N ASN A 8 20.01 19.94 -1.60
CA ASN A 8 18.69 20.04 -0.95
C ASN A 8 18.45 18.95 0.10
N TRP A 9 18.97 17.74 -0.12
CA TRP A 9 18.78 16.59 0.77
C TRP A 9 20.03 16.29 1.61
N LYS A 10 20.96 17.24 1.73
CA LYS A 10 22.24 17.05 2.40
C LYS A 10 22.05 16.54 3.83
N GLN A 11 21.10 17.13 4.56
CA GLN A 11 20.86 16.77 5.95
C GLN A 11 20.32 15.34 6.08
N GLU A 12 19.38 14.95 5.24
CA GLU A 12 18.78 13.61 5.22
C GLU A 12 19.79 12.55 4.81
N ILE A 13 20.66 12.86 3.84
CA ILE A 13 21.77 12.01 3.44
C ILE A 13 22.73 11.81 4.62
N LEU A 14 23.13 12.88 5.31
CA LEU A 14 23.96 12.79 6.51
C LEU A 14 23.28 11.95 7.59
N ASN A 15 21.98 12.18 7.82
CA ASN A 15 21.19 11.44 8.81
C ASN A 15 21.08 9.95 8.49
N SER A 16 21.14 9.54 7.21
CA SER A 16 21.09 8.14 6.80
C SER A 16 22.33 7.31 7.16
N PHE A 17 23.41 7.96 7.61
CA PHE A 17 24.59 7.29 8.16
C PHE A 17 24.47 7.05 9.68
N HIS A 18 23.49 7.67 10.36
CA HIS A 18 23.25 7.40 11.77
C HIS A 18 22.65 6.01 12.00
N TRP A 19 23.10 5.42 13.11
CA TRP A 19 22.60 4.15 13.62
C TRP A 19 21.66 4.45 14.78
N TYR A 20 20.53 3.76 14.80
CA TYR A 20 19.56 3.82 15.87
C TYR A 20 19.13 2.39 16.19
N ASP A 21 19.16 2.02 17.47
CA ASP A 21 18.75 0.71 17.96
C ASP A 21 19.38 -0.47 17.17
N GLY A 22 20.71 -0.42 17.01
CA GLY A 22 21.48 -1.47 16.33
C GLY A 22 21.29 -1.55 14.81
N ARG A 23 20.51 -0.65 14.19
CA ARG A 23 20.28 -0.62 12.74
C ARG A 23 20.56 0.76 12.14
N ARG A 24 21.13 0.78 10.94
CA ARG A 24 21.28 2.02 10.17
C ARG A 24 19.93 2.53 9.68
N LEU A 25 19.66 3.82 9.91
CA LEU A 25 18.48 4.49 9.39
C LEU A 25 18.55 4.47 7.85
N SER A 26 17.65 3.71 7.21
CA SER A 26 17.68 3.47 5.78
C SER A 26 16.26 3.46 5.21
N ASN A 27 16.14 3.63 3.89
CA ASN A 27 14.86 3.58 3.20
C ASN A 27 14.30 2.15 3.03
N GLY A 28 15.08 1.11 3.36
CA GLY A 28 14.67 -0.28 3.16
C GLY A 28 13.31 -0.66 3.77
N PRO A 29 13.00 -0.30 5.04
CA PRO A 29 11.69 -0.57 5.62
C PRO A 29 10.52 0.07 4.85
N ILE A 30 10.66 1.33 4.42
CA ILE A 30 9.59 2.01 3.68
C ILE A 30 9.47 1.48 2.24
N GLU A 31 10.59 1.14 1.60
CA GLU A 31 10.62 0.47 0.30
C GLU A 31 9.90 -0.88 0.33
N GLY A 32 10.08 -1.65 1.40
CA GLY A 32 9.36 -2.90 1.63
C GLY A 32 7.84 -2.70 1.65
N LYS A 33 7.35 -1.71 2.42
CA LYS A 33 5.93 -1.35 2.47
C LYS A 33 5.40 -0.91 1.11
N ASN A 34 6.15 -0.06 0.40
CA ASN A 34 5.77 0.43 -0.93
C ASN A 34 5.71 -0.69 -1.97
N ASN A 35 6.65 -1.64 -1.93
CA ASN A 35 6.64 -2.81 -2.82
C ASN A 35 5.41 -3.69 -2.59
N TYR A 36 5.02 -3.88 -1.33
CA TYR A 36 3.84 -4.65 -0.99
C TYR A 36 2.55 -3.99 -1.51
N ILE A 37 2.41 -2.67 -1.34
CA ILE A 37 1.29 -1.89 -1.92
C ILE A 37 1.26 -2.03 -3.45
N LYS A 38 2.42 -1.93 -4.12
CA LYS A 38 2.51 -2.13 -5.58
C LYS A 38 2.01 -3.52 -6.00
N LYS A 39 2.35 -4.58 -5.26
CA LYS A 39 1.83 -5.94 -5.51
C LYS A 39 0.31 -6.01 -5.36
N ILE A 40 -0.27 -5.36 -4.36
CA ILE A 40 -1.74 -5.30 -4.18
C ILE A 40 -2.39 -4.64 -5.40
N ILE A 41 -1.84 -3.53 -5.88
CA ILE A 41 -2.36 -2.78 -7.04
C ILE A 41 -2.27 -3.63 -8.31
N SER A 42 -1.11 -4.26 -8.53
CA SER A 42 -0.87 -5.13 -9.68
C SER A 42 -1.88 -6.29 -9.71
N ASN A 43 -2.04 -7.01 -8.60
CA ASN A 43 -3.02 -8.09 -8.48
C ASN A 43 -4.49 -7.62 -8.62
N ALA A 44 -4.76 -6.35 -8.33
CA ALA A 44 -6.09 -5.76 -8.47
C ALA A 44 -6.39 -5.25 -9.90
N ASN A 45 -5.43 -5.34 -10.83
CA ASN A 45 -5.47 -4.70 -12.14
C ASN A 45 -5.75 -3.20 -12.05
N GLY A 46 -5.08 -2.53 -11.11
CA GLY A 46 -5.17 -1.09 -10.90
C GLY A 46 -6.10 -0.66 -9.77
N LEU A 47 -6.34 0.65 -9.70
CA LEU A 47 -7.08 1.30 -8.62
C LEU A 47 -8.34 1.94 -9.15
N SER A 48 -9.42 1.17 -9.16
CA SER A 48 -10.70 1.65 -9.67
C SER A 48 -11.53 2.33 -8.57
N ASN A 49 -11.58 1.78 -7.35
CA ASN A 49 -12.31 2.32 -6.20
C ASN A 49 -11.34 2.70 -5.06
N PHE A 50 -11.20 4.01 -4.80
CA PHE A 50 -10.28 4.54 -3.78
C PHE A 50 -10.61 4.06 -2.35
N LYS A 51 -11.89 4.14 -1.92
CA LYS A 51 -12.32 3.73 -0.57
C LYS A 51 -11.96 2.26 -0.32
N ARG A 52 -12.19 1.40 -1.32
CA ARG A 52 -11.82 -0.02 -1.26
C ARG A 52 -10.31 -0.24 -1.24
N ALA A 53 -9.57 0.49 -2.07
CA ALA A 53 -8.11 0.40 -2.13
C ALA A 53 -7.46 0.80 -0.81
N ARG A 54 -7.87 1.95 -0.24
CA ARG A 54 -7.44 2.43 1.08
C ARG A 54 -7.66 1.37 2.15
N ASN A 55 -8.87 0.81 2.24
CA ASN A 55 -9.18 -0.21 3.24
C ASN A 55 -8.30 -1.45 3.08
N LYS A 56 -8.04 -1.89 1.83
CA LYS A 56 -7.16 -3.02 1.55
C LYS A 56 -5.72 -2.75 1.98
N PHE A 57 -5.20 -1.54 1.72
CA PHE A 57 -3.86 -1.15 2.13
C PHE A 57 -3.73 -1.16 3.65
N ILE A 58 -4.61 -0.45 4.36
CA ILE A 58 -4.59 -0.37 5.83
C ILE A 58 -4.70 -1.77 6.45
N TYR A 59 -5.69 -2.56 6.03
CA TYR A 59 -5.88 -3.93 6.52
C TYR A 59 -4.62 -4.78 6.34
N SER A 60 -3.96 -4.65 5.19
CA SER A 60 -2.78 -5.45 4.89
C SER A 60 -1.52 -5.07 5.65
N GLN A 61 -1.41 -3.82 6.11
CA GLN A 61 -0.26 -3.33 6.86
C GLN A 61 -0.45 -3.52 8.38
N ASN A 62 -1.69 -3.59 8.85
CA ASN A 62 -2.02 -3.60 10.27
C ASN A 62 -2.31 -5.03 10.76
N GLN A 63 -1.38 -5.95 10.54
CA GLN A 63 -1.55 -7.38 10.87
C GLN A 63 -1.77 -7.67 12.36
N TYR A 64 -1.34 -6.75 13.24
CA TYR A 64 -1.42 -6.91 14.70
C TYR A 64 -2.40 -5.94 15.37
N GLU A 65 -3.04 -5.05 14.62
CA GLU A 65 -4.04 -4.15 15.21
C GLU A 65 -5.38 -4.87 15.32
N LYS A 66 -6.01 -4.75 16.48
CA LYS A 66 -7.37 -5.25 16.70
C LYS A 66 -8.36 -4.27 16.07
N TYR A 67 -9.24 -4.76 15.21
CA TYR A 67 -10.33 -3.94 14.71
C TYR A 67 -11.35 -3.67 15.81
N LEU A 68 -11.94 -2.47 15.80
CA LEU A 68 -13.13 -2.18 16.59
C LEU A 68 -14.30 -2.98 15.98
N ILE A 69 -15.10 -3.64 16.82
CA ILE A 69 -16.22 -4.51 16.41
C ILE A 69 -17.37 -3.72 15.76
N ASN A 70 -17.29 -2.39 15.73
CA ASN A 70 -18.29 -1.55 15.08
C ASN A 70 -18.37 -1.88 13.58
N GLU A 71 -19.34 -2.73 13.22
CA GLU A 71 -19.55 -3.16 11.85
C GLU A 71 -19.83 -1.94 10.96
N ASN A 72 -19.02 -1.76 9.93
CA ASN A 72 -19.36 -0.85 8.85
C ASN A 72 -20.59 -1.42 8.14
N LYS A 73 -21.77 -0.82 8.39
CA LYS A 73 -23.05 -1.25 7.80
C LYS A 73 -23.14 -1.04 6.28
N GLU A 74 -22.26 -0.21 5.71
CA GLU A 74 -22.29 0.14 4.30
C GLU A 74 -21.40 -0.74 3.43
N SER A 75 -21.97 -1.31 2.37
CA SER A 75 -21.19 -2.00 1.35
C SER A 75 -20.40 -1.00 0.50
N ILE A 76 -19.08 -1.19 0.39
CA ILE A 76 -18.19 -0.35 -0.44
C ILE A 76 -18.03 -0.96 -1.85
N LYS A 77 -18.85 -1.97 -2.19
CA LYS A 77 -18.77 -2.68 -3.46
C LYS A 77 -19.35 -1.80 -4.58
N ARG A 78 -18.68 -1.79 -5.73
CA ARG A 78 -19.27 -1.21 -6.94
C ARG A 78 -20.42 -2.09 -7.43
N ILE A 79 -21.54 -1.46 -7.75
CA ILE A 79 -22.61 -2.10 -8.52
C ILE A 79 -22.03 -2.35 -9.92
N GLY A 80 -21.97 -3.62 -10.30
CA GLY A 80 -21.52 -4.04 -11.62
C GLY A 80 -22.64 -4.75 -12.35
N ASN A 81 -22.47 -4.96 -13.65
CA ASN A 81 -23.44 -5.69 -14.45
C ASN A 81 -23.55 -7.13 -13.95
N TYR A 82 -24.76 -7.68 -14.05
CA TYR A 82 -24.99 -9.09 -13.79
C TYR A 82 -24.12 -9.94 -14.72
N ARG A 83 -23.53 -11.01 -14.16
CA ARG A 83 -22.77 -11.98 -14.95
C ARG A 83 -23.70 -12.63 -15.98
N GLY A 84 -23.26 -12.73 -17.23
CA GLY A 84 -23.99 -13.45 -18.27
C GLY A 84 -24.14 -14.95 -17.96
N LYS A 85 -25.09 -15.61 -18.65
CA LYS A 85 -25.30 -17.06 -18.51
C LYS A 85 -24.04 -17.84 -18.90
N TYR A 86 -23.70 -18.86 -18.10
CA TYR A 86 -22.56 -19.72 -18.37
C TYR A 86 -22.82 -20.63 -19.57
N LYS A 87 -21.92 -20.62 -20.57
CA LYS A 87 -21.98 -21.50 -21.73
C LYS A 87 -21.05 -22.69 -21.51
N LYS A 88 -21.61 -23.83 -21.14
CA LYS A 88 -20.88 -25.11 -21.03
C LYS A 88 -20.77 -25.70 -22.44
N ARG A 89 -19.56 -26.01 -22.91
CA ARG A 89 -19.39 -26.84 -24.12
C ARG A 89 -19.79 -28.28 -23.75
N LYS A 90 -20.67 -28.87 -24.56
CA LYS A 90 -20.95 -30.31 -24.52
C LYS A 90 -19.81 -31.06 -25.20
#